data_AF-I8ZLN6-F1
#
_entry.id   AF-I8ZLN6-F1
#
_cell.length_a   1.000
_cell.length_b   1.000
_cell.length_c   1.000
_cell.angle_alpha   90.00
_cell.angle_beta   90.00
_cell.angle_gamma   90.00
#
_symmetry.space_group_name_H-M   'P 1'
#
loop_
_entity.id
_entity.type
_entity.pdbx_description
1 polymer ?
#
loop_
_entity_poly.entity_id
_entity_poly.type
_entity_poly.pdbx_seq_one_letter_code
_entity_poly.pdbx_strand_id
1 'polypeptide(L)'
;MNAINRIILVGNGFDLAHGLATRYADFINWYWEKYLNHLRMCHNRTYSDHLCTFILNDNHNTWSALLWSILNPIKLPSGQEFYEHIKSDEKNFTIHYSAFMKRICQSIELKGWVDIENEYYTALNEEYFETPEKINEEFEIVKSNLIEYLSYIQKKDITTSIIEHKLQEKILSPIMISEVAISARRQLIDFIQARSTLDEQHLINESALSIHDVLNPDEDDSRTSEFIRECINQMEKNGTASTSIIENAIDNDIVPDSMLYPNRLMLSNFNYTNTADLYIPQSRNYKDKFIINHIHGTLKDYASIIFGYGDELDDRYTELVKLNNNDFLHNIKSIKYLETDNYRKMLAFIDSAPYQVYIMGHSCGNSDRTLLNTLFEHENCLSIKPFYYVKEDGSDNYLEMVQNISRNFTDMKLMRDRVVNKTYCEKLLDI
;
A
#
# COMPACT_ATOMS: atom_id res chain seq x y z
N MET A 1 2.12 25.39 -14.20
CA MET A 1 2.31 24.92 -12.82
C MET A 1 3.80 24.72 -12.63
N ASN A 2 4.40 25.21 -11.54
CA ASN A 2 5.87 25.35 -11.43
C ASN A 2 6.52 24.21 -10.64
N ALA A 3 5.81 23.11 -10.42
CA ALA A 3 6.25 22.03 -9.55
C ALA A 3 5.79 20.68 -10.11
N ILE A 4 6.56 19.63 -9.83
CA ILE A 4 6.15 18.24 -10.00
C ILE A 4 6.38 17.53 -8.67
N ASN A 5 5.40 16.76 -8.22
CA ASN A 5 5.47 15.97 -7.00
C ASN A 5 5.71 14.48 -7.29
N ARG A 6 6.00 13.70 -6.26
CA ARG A 6 6.05 12.24 -6.32
C ARG A 6 5.14 11.61 -5.27
N ILE A 7 4.44 10.56 -5.65
CA ILE A 7 3.70 9.69 -4.73
C ILE A 7 4.34 8.31 -4.76
N ILE A 8 4.67 7.77 -3.61
CA ILE A 8 5.06 6.37 -3.44
C ILE A 8 3.86 5.62 -2.87
N LEU A 9 3.29 4.71 -3.64
CA LEU A 9 2.26 3.79 -3.18
C LEU A 9 2.93 2.52 -2.66
N VAL A 10 2.75 2.24 -1.37
CA VAL A 10 3.22 1.00 -0.75
C VAL A 10 2.04 0.22 -0.17
N GLY A 11 2.10 -1.09 -0.29
CA GLY A 11 1.14 -2.03 0.29
C GLY A 11 1.85 -3.29 0.76
N ASN A 12 1.10 -4.36 0.98
CA ASN A 12 1.61 -5.48 1.79
C ASN A 12 2.83 -6.17 1.18
N GLY A 13 2.91 -6.18 -0.16
CA GLY A 13 4.10 -6.66 -0.87
C GLY A 13 5.40 -5.92 -0.54
N PHE A 14 5.34 -4.70 0.01
CA PHE A 14 6.52 -4.00 0.52
C PHE A 14 7.06 -4.70 1.76
N ASP A 15 6.20 -5.00 2.73
CA ASP A 15 6.57 -5.75 3.94
C ASP A 15 7.06 -7.15 3.60
N LEU A 16 6.38 -7.83 2.67
CA LEU A 16 6.80 -9.15 2.18
C LEU A 16 8.16 -9.13 1.48
N ALA A 17 8.49 -8.07 0.74
CA ALA A 17 9.80 -7.92 0.12
C ALA A 17 10.93 -7.81 1.16
N HIS A 18 10.63 -7.36 2.38
CA HIS A 18 11.56 -7.33 3.50
C HIS A 18 11.50 -8.59 4.37
N GLY A 19 10.78 -9.62 3.94
CA GLY A 19 10.66 -10.89 4.68
C GLY A 19 9.77 -10.83 5.92
N LEU A 20 8.94 -9.80 6.06
CA LEU A 20 8.01 -9.69 7.19
C LEU A 20 6.80 -10.61 6.97
N ALA A 21 6.46 -11.40 7.99
CA ALA A 21 5.29 -12.27 8.00
C ALA A 21 4.00 -11.44 8.15
N THR A 22 3.50 -10.91 7.04
CA THR A 22 2.39 -9.95 6.98
C THR A 22 1.29 -10.40 6.02
N ARG A 23 1.38 -11.62 5.48
CA ARG A 23 0.27 -12.19 4.70
C ARG A 23 -0.91 -12.48 5.62
N TYR A 24 -2.12 -12.43 5.08
CA TYR A 24 -3.28 -12.92 5.82
C TYR A 24 -3.15 -14.40 6.19
N ALA A 25 -2.44 -15.22 5.42
CA ALA A 25 -2.14 -16.60 5.81
C ALA A 25 -1.24 -16.68 7.06
N ASP A 26 -0.24 -15.80 7.18
CA ASP A 26 0.64 -15.73 8.37
C ASP A 26 -0.16 -15.30 9.60
N PHE A 27 -1.06 -14.32 9.42
CA PHE A 27 -2.02 -13.89 10.42
C PHE A 27 -2.94 -15.04 10.88
N ILE A 28 -3.52 -15.82 9.96
CA ILE A 28 -4.39 -16.94 10.32
C ILE A 28 -3.61 -18.06 11.02
N ASN A 29 -2.36 -18.32 10.63
CA ASN A 29 -1.49 -19.22 11.39
C ASN A 29 -1.28 -18.71 12.82
N TRP A 30 -0.96 -17.42 13.00
CA TRP A 30 -0.85 -16.82 14.34
C TRP A 30 -2.16 -16.89 15.13
N TYR A 31 -3.31 -16.70 14.48
CA TYR A 31 -4.62 -16.83 15.10
C TYR A 31 -4.82 -18.24 15.69
N TRP A 32 -4.39 -19.30 14.99
CA TRP A 32 -4.41 -20.65 15.54
C TRP A 32 -3.43 -20.84 16.70
N GLU A 33 -2.25 -20.22 16.68
CA GLU A 33 -1.31 -20.23 17.81
C GLU A 33 -1.91 -19.54 19.04
N LYS A 34 -2.60 -18.42 18.84
CA LYS A 34 -3.35 -17.72 19.89
C LYS A 34 -4.42 -18.64 20.50
N TYR A 35 -5.16 -19.37 19.66
CA TYR A 35 -6.13 -20.37 20.11
C TYR A 35 -5.51 -21.49 20.93
N LEU A 36 -4.42 -22.09 20.44
CA LEU A 36 -3.68 -23.12 21.17
C LEU A 36 -3.32 -22.63 22.58
N ASN A 37 -2.81 -21.40 22.69
CA ASN A 37 -2.44 -20.81 23.98
C ASN A 37 -3.65 -20.61 24.90
N HIS A 38 -4.80 -20.14 24.37
CA HIS A 38 -6.02 -20.02 25.17
C HIS A 38 -6.58 -21.37 25.61
N LEU A 39 -6.63 -22.36 24.72
CA LEU A 39 -7.15 -23.69 25.03
C LEU A 39 -6.30 -24.39 26.09
N ARG A 40 -4.98 -24.19 26.11
CA ARG A 40 -4.09 -24.70 27.17
C ARG A 40 -4.42 -24.14 28.57
N MET A 41 -5.10 -23.01 28.64
CA MET A 41 -5.58 -22.39 29.89
C MET A 41 -7.09 -22.58 30.11
N CYS A 42 -7.78 -23.23 29.18
CA CYS A 42 -9.23 -23.40 29.21
C CYS A 42 -9.63 -24.63 30.04
N HIS A 43 -10.33 -24.39 31.14
CA HIS A 43 -10.84 -25.43 32.05
C HIS A 43 -12.24 -25.93 31.64
N ASN A 44 -12.72 -25.54 30.45
CA ASN A 44 -13.98 -25.99 29.89
C ASN A 44 -13.73 -26.97 28.73
N ARG A 45 -14.79 -27.66 28.30
CA ARG A 45 -14.78 -28.53 27.11
C ARG A 45 -15.09 -27.79 25.82
N THR A 46 -15.67 -26.60 25.94
CA THR A 46 -16.05 -25.75 24.82
C THR A 46 -15.42 -24.38 25.00
N TYR A 47 -14.86 -23.87 23.91
CA TYR A 47 -14.36 -22.51 23.82
C TYR A 47 -14.77 -21.93 22.47
N SER A 48 -15.20 -20.67 22.46
CA SER A 48 -15.60 -19.99 21.23
C SER A 48 -15.29 -18.51 21.31
N ASP A 49 -14.94 -17.92 20.17
CA ASP A 49 -14.83 -16.48 19.96
C ASP A 49 -15.80 -15.96 18.89
N HIS A 50 -16.89 -16.69 18.61
CA HIS A 50 -17.87 -16.43 17.55
C HIS A 50 -17.40 -16.70 16.11
N LEU A 51 -16.11 -16.71 15.81
CA LEU A 51 -15.58 -17.18 14.51
C LEU A 51 -15.41 -18.70 14.49
N CYS A 52 -14.85 -19.24 15.57
CA CYS A 52 -14.68 -20.67 15.77
C CYS A 52 -15.26 -21.12 17.11
N THR A 53 -15.72 -22.37 17.17
CA THR A 53 -16.07 -23.07 18.41
C THR A 53 -15.35 -24.41 18.45
N PHE A 54 -14.50 -24.59 19.45
CA PHE A 54 -13.73 -25.80 19.69
C PHE A 54 -14.39 -26.63 20.80
N ILE A 55 -14.67 -27.89 20.52
CA ILE A 55 -15.37 -28.81 21.42
C ILE A 55 -14.54 -30.08 21.61
N LEU A 56 -14.35 -30.47 22.87
CA LEU A 56 -13.90 -31.82 23.23
C LEU A 56 -15.09 -32.78 23.23
N ASN A 57 -14.99 -33.84 22.42
CA ASN A 57 -16.00 -34.89 22.37
C ASN A 57 -15.90 -35.85 23.57
N ASP A 58 -14.74 -35.91 24.22
CA ASP A 58 -14.57 -36.61 25.48
C ASP A 58 -15.38 -35.93 26.60
N ASN A 59 -16.02 -36.75 27.43
CA ASN A 59 -16.82 -36.30 28.56
C ASN A 59 -16.02 -36.16 29.86
N HIS A 60 -14.74 -36.56 29.87
CA HIS A 60 -13.97 -36.66 31.11
C HIS A 60 -12.84 -35.62 31.27
N ASN A 61 -12.42 -34.95 30.20
CA ASN A 61 -11.30 -34.00 30.23
C ASN A 61 -11.71 -32.55 29.95
N THR A 62 -10.81 -31.62 30.28
CA THR A 62 -10.86 -30.21 29.86
C THR A 62 -9.78 -29.94 28.80
N TRP A 63 -9.92 -28.84 28.05
CA TRP A 63 -8.91 -28.46 27.04
C TRP A 63 -7.51 -28.34 27.64
N SER A 64 -7.41 -27.68 28.80
CA SER A 64 -6.15 -27.55 29.53
C SER A 64 -5.58 -28.92 29.88
N ALA A 65 -6.34 -29.79 30.55
CA ALA A 65 -5.85 -31.10 31.00
C ALA A 65 -5.38 -31.98 29.83
N LEU A 66 -6.14 -32.00 28.74
CA LEU A 66 -5.80 -32.78 27.55
C LEU A 66 -4.54 -32.24 26.88
N LEU A 67 -4.48 -30.93 26.58
CA LEU A 67 -3.36 -30.35 25.86
C LEU A 67 -2.04 -30.44 26.65
N TRP A 68 -2.08 -30.31 27.97
CA TRP A 68 -0.90 -30.54 28.82
C TRP A 68 -0.45 -32.00 28.87
N SER A 69 -1.33 -32.95 28.57
CA SER A 69 -0.99 -34.38 28.52
C SER A 69 -0.37 -34.81 27.18
N ILE A 70 -0.72 -34.15 26.07
CA ILE A 70 -0.30 -34.55 24.72
C ILE A 70 0.78 -33.66 24.10
N LEU A 71 0.87 -32.38 24.51
CA LEU A 71 1.83 -31.44 23.92
C LEU A 71 3.10 -31.32 24.73
N ASN A 72 4.23 -31.16 24.03
CA ASN A 72 5.50 -30.83 24.67
C ASN A 72 5.47 -29.38 25.17
N PRO A 73 5.73 -29.12 26.46
CA PRO A 73 5.64 -27.77 27.02
C PRO A 73 6.77 -26.84 26.57
N ILE A 74 7.88 -27.40 26.04
CA ILE A 74 9.07 -26.66 25.59
C ILE A 74 8.98 -26.32 24.10
N LYS A 75 8.44 -27.22 23.28
CA LYS A 75 8.29 -27.04 21.83
C LYS A 75 6.84 -27.22 21.43
N LEU A 76 6.12 -26.11 21.35
CA LEU A 76 4.75 -26.08 20.85
C LEU A 76 4.72 -26.23 19.32
N PRO A 77 3.68 -26.87 18.77
CA PRO A 77 3.44 -26.90 17.34
C PRO A 77 3.13 -25.49 16.81
N SER A 78 3.29 -25.28 15.50
CA SER A 78 2.76 -24.09 14.85
C SER A 78 1.22 -24.08 14.93
N GLY A 79 0.63 -22.92 14.68
CA GLY A 79 -0.83 -22.78 14.65
C GLY A 79 -1.47 -23.67 13.58
N GLN A 80 -0.85 -23.75 12.41
CA GLN A 80 -1.28 -24.61 11.31
C GLN A 80 -1.18 -26.09 11.69
N GLU A 81 -0.06 -26.55 12.26
CA GLU A 81 0.10 -27.93 12.72
C GLU A 81 -0.97 -28.29 13.77
N PHE A 82 -1.24 -27.37 14.70
CA PHE A 82 -2.28 -27.52 15.71
C PHE A 82 -3.68 -27.63 15.08
N TYR A 83 -4.01 -26.72 14.15
CA TYR A 83 -5.28 -26.70 13.46
C TYR A 83 -5.51 -27.98 12.65
N GLU A 84 -4.51 -28.43 11.89
CA GLU A 84 -4.57 -29.66 11.10
C GLU A 84 -4.74 -30.90 11.97
N HIS A 85 -4.07 -30.95 13.13
CA HIS A 85 -4.24 -32.04 14.09
C HIS A 85 -5.68 -32.13 14.62
N ILE A 86 -6.24 -31.02 15.11
CA ILE A 86 -7.61 -31.01 15.64
C ILE A 86 -8.62 -31.32 14.54
N LYS A 87 -8.43 -30.74 13.34
CA LYS A 87 -9.33 -30.97 12.20
C LYS A 87 -9.34 -32.43 11.74
N SER A 88 -8.20 -33.12 11.80
CA SER A 88 -8.08 -34.52 11.34
C SER A 88 -8.59 -35.55 12.35
N ASP A 89 -8.60 -35.23 13.65
CA ASP A 89 -9.11 -36.10 14.71
C ASP A 89 -10.56 -35.74 15.11
N GLU A 90 -11.48 -35.95 14.18
CA GLU A 90 -12.92 -35.72 14.37
C GLU A 90 -13.54 -36.61 15.47
N LYS A 91 -12.83 -37.66 15.89
CA LYS A 91 -13.30 -38.54 16.96
C LYS A 91 -13.18 -37.83 18.31
N ASN A 92 -12.05 -37.19 18.59
CA ASN A 92 -11.80 -36.55 19.86
C ASN A 92 -12.20 -35.06 19.87
N PHE A 93 -12.23 -34.43 18.70
CA PHE A 93 -12.47 -33.00 18.57
C PHE A 93 -13.59 -32.66 17.59
N THR A 94 -14.22 -31.52 17.82
CA THR A 94 -15.15 -30.92 16.86
C THR A 94 -14.89 -29.43 16.78
N ILE A 95 -14.80 -28.92 15.55
CA ILE A 95 -14.66 -27.49 15.27
C ILE A 95 -15.90 -27.04 14.49
N HIS A 96 -16.60 -26.04 15.00
CA HIS A 96 -17.59 -25.30 14.24
C HIS A 96 -17.00 -23.95 13.81
N TYR A 97 -17.32 -23.55 12.59
CA TYR A 97 -16.89 -22.28 12.00
C TYR A 97 -18.12 -21.43 11.72
N SER A 98 -17.96 -20.11 11.83
CA SER A 98 -18.85 -19.21 11.11
C SER A 98 -18.70 -19.41 9.60
N ALA A 99 -19.70 -19.00 8.82
CA ALA A 99 -19.63 -19.16 7.36
C ALA A 99 -18.49 -18.31 6.78
N PHE A 100 -18.23 -17.13 7.34
CA PHE A 100 -17.11 -16.28 6.96
C PHE A 100 -15.75 -16.92 7.29
N MET A 101 -15.54 -17.42 8.51
CA MET A 101 -14.27 -18.06 8.87
C MET A 101 -14.03 -19.34 8.05
N LYS A 102 -15.09 -20.08 7.72
CA LYS A 102 -15.01 -21.23 6.83
C LYS A 102 -14.47 -20.85 5.45
N ARG A 103 -14.92 -19.73 4.86
CA ARG A 103 -14.40 -19.22 3.58
C ARG A 103 -12.92 -18.89 3.66
N ILE A 104 -12.49 -18.20 4.73
CA ILE A 104 -11.08 -17.87 4.94
C ILE A 104 -10.23 -19.14 4.95
N CYS A 105 -10.60 -20.13 5.77
CA CYS A 105 -9.88 -21.41 5.84
C CYS A 105 -9.84 -22.12 4.49
N GLN A 106 -10.97 -22.19 3.78
CA GLN A 106 -11.05 -22.84 2.47
C GLN A 106 -10.16 -22.16 1.42
N SER A 107 -10.10 -20.83 1.41
CA SER A 107 -9.21 -20.10 0.48
C SER A 107 -7.74 -20.42 0.76
N ILE A 108 -7.32 -20.45 2.02
CA ILE A 108 -5.96 -20.84 2.39
C ILE A 108 -5.68 -22.30 1.99
N GLU A 109 -6.58 -23.23 2.31
CA GLU A 109 -6.39 -24.67 2.04
C GLU A 109 -6.32 -24.97 0.53
N LEU A 110 -7.12 -24.28 -0.29
CA LEU A 110 -7.20 -24.54 -1.73
C LEU A 110 -6.16 -23.75 -2.54
N LYS A 111 -5.84 -22.52 -2.12
CA LYS A 111 -5.02 -21.58 -2.91
C LYS A 111 -3.65 -21.29 -2.29
N GLY A 112 -3.46 -21.57 -0.99
CA GLY A 112 -2.29 -21.18 -0.23
C GLY A 112 -2.28 -19.71 0.22
N TRP A 113 -3.34 -18.95 -0.08
CA TRP A 113 -3.49 -17.55 0.29
C TRP A 113 -4.97 -17.16 0.40
N VAL A 114 -5.25 -16.02 1.03
CA VAL A 114 -6.60 -15.48 1.17
C VAL A 114 -6.55 -13.95 1.06
N ASP A 115 -7.60 -13.37 0.49
CA ASP A 115 -7.90 -11.95 0.55
C ASP A 115 -9.16 -11.79 1.41
N ILE A 116 -8.96 -11.45 2.68
CA ILE A 116 -10.03 -11.46 3.69
C ILE A 116 -11.09 -10.39 3.37
N GLU A 117 -10.71 -9.26 2.79
CA GLU A 117 -11.64 -8.18 2.42
C GLU A 117 -12.57 -8.62 1.27
N ASN A 118 -12.02 -9.34 0.28
CA ASN A 118 -12.80 -9.93 -0.80
C ASN A 118 -13.68 -11.10 -0.33
N GLU A 119 -13.20 -11.96 0.58
CA GLU A 119 -14.02 -13.03 1.17
C GLU A 119 -15.17 -12.46 2.00
N TYR A 120 -14.94 -11.35 2.72
CA TYR A 120 -15.97 -10.63 3.45
C TYR A 120 -17.04 -10.11 2.50
N TYR A 121 -16.63 -9.40 1.42
CA TYR A 121 -17.58 -8.86 0.46
C TYR A 121 -18.40 -9.96 -0.23
N THR A 122 -17.75 -11.07 -0.58
CA THR A 122 -18.44 -12.23 -1.18
C THR A 122 -19.47 -12.80 -0.20
N ALA A 123 -19.08 -13.01 1.05
CA ALA A 123 -19.96 -13.56 2.08
C ALA A 123 -21.13 -12.64 2.43
N LEU A 124 -20.90 -11.33 2.47
CA LEU A 124 -21.94 -10.31 2.67
C LEU A 124 -23.03 -10.40 1.59
N ASN A 125 -22.64 -10.67 0.34
CA ASN A 125 -23.57 -10.81 -0.77
C ASN A 125 -24.13 -12.23 -0.96
N GLU A 126 -23.73 -13.19 -0.12
CA GLU A 126 -24.12 -14.60 -0.24
C GLU A 126 -24.67 -15.11 1.10
N GLU A 127 -23.85 -15.70 1.95
CA GLU A 127 -24.32 -16.36 3.18
C GLU A 127 -24.95 -15.42 4.21
N TYR A 128 -24.61 -14.12 4.15
CA TYR A 128 -25.03 -13.12 5.12
C TYR A 128 -25.94 -12.06 4.52
N PHE A 129 -26.46 -12.26 3.31
CA PHE A 129 -27.32 -11.27 2.66
C PHE A 129 -28.55 -10.90 3.50
N GLU A 130 -29.17 -11.87 4.17
CA GLU A 130 -30.34 -11.62 5.04
C GLU A 130 -29.97 -11.11 6.44
N THR A 131 -28.70 -11.23 6.86
CA THR A 131 -28.21 -10.85 8.19
C THR A 131 -26.83 -10.17 8.11
N PRO A 132 -26.71 -9.03 7.42
CA PRO A 132 -25.45 -8.33 7.23
C PRO A 132 -24.80 -7.86 8.55
N GLU A 133 -25.60 -7.58 9.58
CA GLU A 133 -25.13 -7.23 10.92
C GLU A 133 -24.24 -8.32 11.53
N LYS A 134 -24.55 -9.60 11.25
CA LYS A 134 -23.78 -10.72 11.80
C LYS A 134 -22.38 -10.82 11.20
N ILE A 135 -22.23 -10.62 9.89
CA ILE A 135 -20.90 -10.63 9.29
C ILE A 135 -20.09 -9.40 9.71
N ASN A 136 -20.74 -8.25 9.96
CA ASN A 136 -20.07 -7.08 10.50
C ASN A 136 -19.44 -7.37 11.87
N GLU A 137 -20.16 -8.05 12.77
CA GLU A 137 -19.63 -8.48 14.07
C GLU A 137 -18.45 -9.45 13.91
N GLU A 138 -18.58 -10.46 13.06
CA GLU A 138 -17.51 -11.43 12.79
C GLU A 138 -16.27 -10.76 12.18
N PHE A 139 -16.47 -9.81 11.27
CA PHE A 139 -15.38 -9.07 10.61
C PHE A 139 -14.61 -8.17 11.59
N GLU A 140 -15.29 -7.56 12.56
CA GLU A 140 -14.64 -6.76 13.60
C GLU A 140 -13.75 -7.61 14.54
N ILE A 141 -14.13 -8.88 14.78
CA ILE A 141 -13.29 -9.83 15.52
C ILE A 141 -12.02 -10.15 14.73
N VAL A 142 -12.14 -10.37 13.42
CA VAL A 142 -10.98 -10.59 12.53
C VAL A 142 -10.07 -9.35 12.52
N LYS A 143 -10.65 -8.14 12.38
CA LYS A 143 -9.93 -6.87 12.43
C LYS A 143 -9.14 -6.71 13.73
N SER A 144 -9.79 -6.95 14.87
CA SER A 144 -9.18 -6.83 16.20
C SER A 144 -7.98 -7.79 16.35
N ASN A 145 -8.13 -9.04 15.91
CA ASN A 145 -7.05 -10.02 15.91
C ASN A 145 -5.91 -9.63 14.96
N LEU A 146 -6.23 -9.09 13.78
CA LEU A 146 -5.23 -8.63 12.81
C LEU A 146 -4.41 -7.46 13.38
N ILE A 147 -5.05 -6.50 14.04
CA ILE A 147 -4.39 -5.36 14.69
C ILE A 147 -3.41 -5.85 15.77
N GLU A 148 -3.83 -6.81 16.60
CA GLU A 148 -2.97 -7.41 17.63
C GLU A 148 -1.74 -8.10 17.00
N TYR A 149 -1.96 -8.91 15.97
CA TYR A 149 -0.89 -9.61 15.25
C TYR A 149 0.13 -8.65 14.62
N LEU A 150 -0.34 -7.67 13.84
CA LEU A 150 0.54 -6.73 13.15
C LEU A 150 1.24 -5.80 14.15
N SER A 151 0.62 -5.48 15.29
CA SER A 151 1.29 -4.75 16.37
C SER A 151 2.47 -5.54 16.95
N TYR A 152 2.34 -6.88 17.05
CA TYR A 152 3.44 -7.76 17.46
C TYR A 152 4.56 -7.77 16.43
N ILE A 153 4.26 -7.97 15.15
CA ILE A 153 5.26 -7.94 14.06
C ILE A 153 5.99 -6.60 14.02
N GLN A 154 5.26 -5.49 14.05
CA GLN A 154 5.85 -4.15 14.02
C GLN A 154 6.81 -3.91 15.20
N LYS A 155 6.44 -4.36 16.40
CA LYS A 155 7.30 -4.17 17.58
C LYS A 155 8.55 -5.04 17.54
N LYS A 156 8.45 -6.24 16.98
CA LYS A 156 9.49 -7.27 17.03
C LYS A 156 10.46 -7.17 15.86
N ASP A 157 9.95 -7.02 14.65
CA ASP A 157 10.70 -7.27 13.42
C ASP A 157 10.99 -5.98 12.62
N ILE A 158 10.25 -4.88 12.87
CA ILE A 158 10.47 -3.60 12.18
C ILE A 158 11.43 -2.72 12.99
N THR A 159 12.69 -2.67 12.56
CA THR A 159 13.73 -1.78 13.12
C THR A 159 14.53 -1.11 12.01
N THR A 160 15.41 -0.16 12.32
CA THR A 160 16.22 0.56 11.33
C THR A 160 17.15 -0.33 10.50
N SER A 161 17.40 -1.57 10.92
CA SER A 161 18.19 -2.53 10.13
C SER A 161 17.49 -3.03 8.87
N ILE A 162 16.18 -2.78 8.73
CA ILE A 162 15.40 -3.17 7.55
C ILE A 162 15.63 -2.24 6.34
N ILE A 163 16.31 -1.11 6.55
CA ILE A 163 16.51 -0.09 5.53
C ILE A 163 17.57 -0.56 4.53
N GLU A 164 17.15 -0.76 3.30
CA GLU A 164 18.01 -1.02 2.16
C GLU A 164 18.36 0.30 1.46
N HIS A 165 19.63 0.72 1.54
CA HIS A 165 20.08 2.02 1.03
C HIS A 165 19.77 2.24 -0.46
N LYS A 166 19.94 1.21 -1.30
CA LYS A 166 19.61 1.30 -2.74
C LYS A 166 18.12 1.55 -2.99
N LEU A 167 17.24 0.99 -2.14
CA LEU A 167 15.81 1.25 -2.25
C LEU A 167 15.48 2.68 -1.82
N GLN A 168 16.15 3.18 -0.79
CA GLN A 168 16.04 4.60 -0.40
C GLN A 168 16.49 5.55 -1.53
N GLU A 169 17.59 5.23 -2.21
CA GLU A 169 18.05 5.99 -3.39
C GLU A 169 17.00 5.96 -4.51
N LYS A 170 16.41 4.80 -4.81
CA LYS A 170 15.31 4.68 -5.80
C LYS A 170 14.11 5.56 -5.43
N ILE A 171 13.71 5.60 -4.17
CA ILE A 171 12.59 6.44 -3.69
C ILE A 171 12.87 7.93 -3.93
N LEU A 172 14.10 8.37 -3.66
CA LEU A 172 14.50 9.78 -3.69
C LEU A 172 15.02 10.24 -5.07
N SER A 173 15.17 9.33 -6.04
CA SER A 173 15.71 9.57 -7.39
C SER A 173 15.08 10.74 -8.16
N PRO A 174 15.76 11.33 -9.15
CA PRO A 174 15.14 12.28 -10.07
C PRO A 174 14.01 11.62 -10.90
N ILE A 175 13.21 12.43 -11.57
CA ILE A 175 12.21 11.93 -12.54
C ILE A 175 12.92 11.59 -13.84
N MET A 176 12.71 10.38 -14.35
CA MET A 176 13.23 10.00 -15.67
C MET A 176 12.28 10.50 -16.76
N ILE A 177 12.82 11.27 -17.71
CA ILE A 177 12.04 11.86 -18.81
C ILE A 177 11.34 10.78 -19.65
N SER A 178 12.02 9.65 -19.88
CA SER A 178 11.50 8.51 -20.65
C SER A 178 10.30 7.80 -20.00
N GLU A 179 10.03 8.06 -18.72
CA GLU A 179 8.90 7.49 -17.99
C GLU A 179 7.65 8.37 -18.06
N VAL A 180 7.79 9.64 -18.45
CA VAL A 180 6.67 10.60 -18.46
C VAL A 180 5.73 10.31 -19.63
N ALA A 181 4.43 10.30 -19.33
CA ALA A 181 3.39 10.11 -20.33
C ALA A 181 3.51 11.13 -21.47
N ILE A 182 3.20 10.71 -22.70
CA ILE A 182 3.30 11.58 -23.87
C ILE A 182 2.32 12.75 -23.75
N SER A 183 1.11 12.48 -23.23
CA SER A 183 0.11 13.53 -22.95
C SER A 183 0.59 14.57 -21.93
N ALA A 184 1.53 14.21 -21.05
CA ALA A 184 2.02 15.04 -19.97
C ALA A 184 3.29 15.84 -20.33
N ARG A 185 3.77 15.74 -21.57
CA ARG A 185 5.00 16.42 -22.04
C ARG A 185 4.99 17.93 -21.77
N ARG A 186 3.85 18.59 -21.93
CA ARG A 186 3.74 20.04 -21.66
C ARG A 186 3.99 20.38 -20.20
N GLN A 187 3.49 19.56 -19.26
CA GLN A 187 3.71 19.75 -17.82
C GLN A 187 5.20 19.60 -17.47
N LEU A 188 5.92 18.68 -18.10
CA LEU A 188 7.37 18.52 -17.94
C LEU A 188 8.15 19.75 -18.44
N ILE A 189 7.79 20.27 -19.61
CA ILE A 189 8.41 21.49 -20.16
C ILE A 189 8.18 22.68 -19.22
N ASP A 190 6.93 22.90 -18.80
CA ASP A 190 6.59 24.01 -17.89
C ASP A 190 7.34 23.91 -16.55
N PHE A 191 7.55 22.68 -16.06
CA PHE A 191 8.32 22.41 -14.85
C PHE A 191 9.81 22.79 -14.98
N ILE A 192 10.48 22.33 -16.04
CA ILE A 192 11.89 22.67 -16.29
C ILE A 192 12.02 24.18 -16.54
N GLN A 193 11.10 24.77 -17.30
CA GLN A 193 11.08 26.20 -17.60
C GLN A 193 10.95 27.04 -16.32
N ALA A 194 10.08 26.64 -15.40
CA ALA A 194 9.93 27.33 -14.12
C ALA A 194 11.24 27.29 -13.31
N ARG A 195 11.92 26.14 -13.26
CA ARG A 195 13.20 25.99 -12.56
C ARG A 195 14.32 26.84 -13.16
N SER A 196 14.40 26.92 -14.48
CA SER A 196 15.38 27.76 -15.16
C SER A 196 15.20 29.26 -14.88
N THR A 197 14.06 29.69 -14.35
CA THR A 197 13.78 31.10 -14.02
C THR A 197 13.91 31.44 -12.52
N LEU A 198 14.14 30.45 -11.65
CA LEU A 198 14.23 30.66 -10.20
C LEU A 198 15.48 31.45 -9.78
N ASP A 199 16.61 31.29 -10.49
CA ASP A 199 17.89 31.93 -10.15
C ASP A 199 17.89 33.45 -10.39
N GLU A 200 17.16 33.95 -11.41
CA GLU A 200 17.20 35.38 -11.75
C GLU A 200 16.39 36.26 -10.78
N GLN A 201 15.38 35.71 -10.10
CA GLN A 201 14.47 36.51 -9.27
C GLN A 201 14.94 36.73 -7.81
N HIS A 202 16.10 36.17 -7.41
CA HIS A 202 16.76 36.42 -6.11
C HIS A 202 15.90 36.22 -4.84
N LEU A 203 14.79 35.50 -4.94
CA LEU A 203 13.95 35.06 -3.84
C LEU A 203 13.66 33.58 -4.06
N ILE A 204 14.63 32.71 -3.70
CA ILE A 204 14.33 31.28 -3.60
C ILE A 204 13.33 31.14 -2.46
N ASN A 205 12.05 31.15 -2.80
CA ASN A 205 11.01 30.74 -1.88
C ASN A 205 11.28 29.27 -1.55
N GLU A 206 11.41 28.91 -0.27
CA GLU A 206 11.61 27.52 0.18
C GLU A 206 10.56 26.56 -0.44
N SER A 207 9.36 27.08 -0.79
CA SER A 207 8.34 26.30 -1.48
C SER A 207 8.77 25.78 -2.86
N ALA A 208 9.66 26.49 -3.56
CA ALA A 208 10.14 26.14 -4.89
C ALA A 208 11.26 25.09 -4.90
N LEU A 209 11.96 24.91 -3.77
CA LEU A 209 13.03 23.91 -3.64
C LEU A 209 12.54 22.49 -3.92
N SER A 210 13.41 21.68 -4.50
CA SER A 210 13.20 20.25 -4.70
C SER A 210 13.45 19.45 -3.40
N ILE A 211 13.09 18.16 -3.40
CA ILE A 211 13.49 17.26 -2.31
C ILE A 211 15.01 17.09 -2.22
N HIS A 212 15.71 17.26 -3.34
CA HIS A 212 17.17 17.15 -3.40
C HIS A 212 17.83 18.39 -2.80
N ASP A 213 17.36 19.58 -3.16
CA ASP A 213 17.94 20.85 -2.69
C ASP A 213 17.87 20.97 -1.16
N VAL A 214 16.80 20.46 -0.54
CA VAL A 214 16.66 20.48 0.92
C VAL A 214 17.52 19.42 1.63
N LEU A 215 17.82 18.30 0.95
CA LEU A 215 18.67 17.25 1.50
C LEU A 215 20.16 17.58 1.31
N ASN A 216 20.50 18.28 0.23
CA ASN A 216 21.86 18.60 -0.20
C ASN A 216 22.03 20.13 -0.44
N PRO A 217 21.86 20.99 0.57
CA PRO A 217 21.83 22.45 0.37
C PRO A 217 23.17 23.06 -0.05
N ASP A 218 24.28 22.35 0.19
CA ASP A 218 25.64 22.82 -0.10
C ASP A 218 26.21 22.21 -1.41
N GLU A 219 25.38 21.50 -2.18
CA GLU A 219 25.83 20.86 -3.42
C GLU A 219 25.92 21.87 -4.57
N ASP A 220 27.12 22.07 -5.10
CA ASP A 220 27.38 22.92 -6.26
C ASP A 220 27.27 22.10 -7.57
N ASP A 221 26.16 22.29 -8.28
CA ASP A 221 25.93 21.68 -9.59
C ASP A 221 26.24 22.67 -10.73
N SER A 222 27.51 22.72 -11.09
CA SER A 222 28.01 23.53 -12.22
C SER A 222 27.33 23.19 -13.56
N ARG A 223 26.96 21.93 -13.79
CA ARG A 223 26.30 21.50 -15.04
C ARG A 223 24.90 22.10 -15.12
N THR A 224 24.20 22.16 -14.01
CA THR A 224 22.87 22.78 -13.94
C THR A 224 22.93 24.27 -14.08
N SER A 225 23.91 24.91 -13.46
CA SER A 225 24.15 26.34 -13.66
C SER A 225 24.42 26.69 -15.12
N GLU A 226 25.16 25.85 -15.85
CA GLU A 226 25.41 26.00 -17.29
C GLU A 226 24.13 25.81 -18.11
N PHE A 227 23.38 24.74 -17.85
CA PHE A 227 22.10 24.46 -18.51
C PHE A 227 21.08 25.59 -18.33
N ILE A 228 20.95 26.14 -17.12
CA ILE A 228 20.06 27.27 -16.83
C ILE A 228 20.45 28.48 -17.68
N ARG A 229 21.74 28.80 -17.79
CA ARG A 229 22.24 29.91 -18.62
C ARG A 229 21.93 29.72 -20.10
N GLU A 230 22.02 28.49 -20.60
CA GLU A 230 21.67 28.18 -21.99
C GLU A 230 20.16 28.29 -22.25
N CYS A 231 19.34 27.90 -21.27
CA CYS A 231 17.88 27.99 -21.38
C CYS A 231 17.36 29.43 -21.37
N ILE A 232 18.03 30.35 -20.68
CA ILE A 232 17.59 31.74 -20.55
C ILE A 232 17.83 32.50 -21.86
N ASN A 233 16.76 33.06 -22.42
CA ASN A 233 16.85 33.88 -23.62
C ASN A 233 17.28 35.31 -23.27
N GLN A 234 18.58 35.60 -23.41
CA GLN A 234 19.16 36.94 -23.11
C GLN A 234 18.62 38.07 -24.00
N MET A 235 17.86 37.77 -25.06
CA MET A 235 17.26 38.78 -25.95
C MET A 235 15.88 39.29 -25.47
N GLU A 236 15.23 38.64 -24.50
CA GLU A 236 13.97 39.11 -23.93
C GLU A 236 14.21 39.94 -22.66
N LYS A 237 13.58 41.13 -22.59
CA LYS A 237 13.77 42.12 -21.49
C LYS A 237 13.49 41.61 -20.07
N ASN A 238 12.86 40.44 -19.93
CA ASN A 238 12.38 39.88 -18.66
C ASN A 238 12.90 38.46 -18.33
N GLY A 239 13.90 37.93 -19.05
CA GLY A 239 14.53 36.65 -18.67
C GLY A 239 13.58 35.44 -18.73
N THR A 240 12.96 35.19 -19.89
CA THR A 240 12.14 33.99 -20.09
C THR A 240 13.00 32.83 -20.58
N ALA A 241 12.79 31.64 -20.02
CA ALA A 241 13.45 30.43 -20.51
C ALA A 241 12.82 29.97 -21.84
N SER A 242 13.68 29.66 -22.82
CA SER A 242 13.30 29.31 -24.19
C SER A 242 12.70 27.92 -24.26
N THR A 243 11.41 27.83 -24.55
CA THR A 243 10.69 26.56 -24.71
C THR A 243 11.34 25.65 -25.75
N SER A 244 11.87 26.19 -26.85
CA SER A 244 12.50 25.37 -27.90
C SER A 244 13.83 24.76 -27.47
N ILE A 245 14.59 25.43 -26.59
CA ILE A 245 15.85 24.89 -26.05
C ILE A 245 15.53 23.74 -25.09
N ILE A 246 14.54 23.93 -24.22
CA ILE A 246 14.09 22.90 -23.28
C ILE A 246 13.54 21.67 -24.01
N GLU A 247 12.72 21.88 -25.04
CA GLU A 247 12.21 20.77 -25.87
C GLU A 247 13.34 19.96 -26.52
N ASN A 248 14.33 20.66 -27.08
CA ASN A 248 15.51 20.03 -27.66
C ASN A 248 16.33 19.27 -26.59
N ALA A 249 16.47 19.85 -25.40
CA ALA A 249 17.18 19.22 -24.31
C ALA A 249 16.50 17.94 -23.80
N ILE A 250 15.16 17.96 -23.72
CA ILE A 250 14.33 16.79 -23.41
C ILE A 250 14.51 15.71 -24.48
N ASP A 251 14.43 16.08 -25.76
CA ASP A 251 14.50 15.12 -26.88
C ASP A 251 15.88 14.45 -27.02
N ASN A 252 16.93 15.09 -26.54
CA ASN A 252 18.29 14.57 -26.55
C ASN A 252 18.77 14.04 -25.19
N ASP A 253 17.90 14.01 -24.17
CA ASP A 253 18.21 13.50 -22.83
C ASP A 253 19.43 14.18 -22.17
N ILE A 254 19.51 15.52 -22.32
CA ILE A 254 20.64 16.32 -21.80
C ILE A 254 20.27 17.21 -20.61
N VAL A 255 19.01 17.18 -20.15
CA VAL A 255 18.56 17.90 -18.96
C VAL A 255 19.27 17.34 -17.72
N PRO A 256 19.90 18.18 -16.87
CA PRO A 256 20.56 17.71 -15.65
C PRO A 256 19.58 17.13 -14.62
N ASP A 257 19.99 16.08 -13.89
CA ASP A 257 19.16 15.39 -12.89
C ASP A 257 18.65 16.30 -11.78
N SER A 258 19.46 17.28 -11.33
CA SER A 258 19.05 18.23 -10.28
C SER A 258 17.84 19.09 -10.70
N MET A 259 17.63 19.28 -12.01
CA MET A 259 16.44 19.93 -12.57
C MET A 259 15.19 19.04 -12.54
N LEU A 260 15.36 17.74 -12.33
CA LEU A 260 14.32 16.71 -12.47
C LEU A 260 13.84 16.12 -11.14
N TYR A 261 14.38 16.53 -10.00
CA TYR A 261 13.87 16.06 -8.70
C TYR A 261 12.49 16.62 -8.39
N PRO A 262 11.57 15.82 -7.80
CA PRO A 262 10.26 16.33 -7.42
C PRO A 262 10.37 17.40 -6.31
N ASN A 263 9.38 18.29 -6.23
CA ASN A 263 9.28 19.31 -5.19
C ASN A 263 8.84 18.74 -3.84
N ARG A 264 7.94 17.76 -3.87
CA ARG A 264 7.42 17.10 -2.67
C ARG A 264 7.25 15.61 -2.96
N LEU A 265 7.43 14.80 -1.93
CA LEU A 265 7.23 13.38 -1.94
C LEU A 265 6.19 13.02 -0.88
N MET A 266 5.13 12.33 -1.30
CA MET A 266 4.17 11.70 -0.40
C MET A 266 4.37 10.18 -0.43
N LEU A 267 4.69 9.59 0.71
CA LEU A 267 4.51 8.17 0.95
C LEU A 267 3.04 7.93 1.29
N SER A 268 2.31 7.30 0.38
CA SER A 268 0.95 6.84 0.59
C SER A 268 1.00 5.37 1.01
N ASN A 269 0.97 5.14 2.32
CA ASN A 269 1.07 3.82 2.92
C ASN A 269 -0.31 3.18 3.09
N PHE A 270 -0.54 2.06 2.41
CA PHE A 270 -1.74 1.22 2.54
C PHE A 270 -1.51 0.04 3.49
N ASN A 271 -0.29 -0.14 4.00
CA ASN A 271 -0.07 -1.07 5.09
C ASN A 271 -0.51 -0.45 6.40
N TYR A 272 -0.91 -1.32 7.32
CA TYR A 272 -1.15 -0.95 8.71
C TYR A 272 0.16 -0.73 9.49
N THR A 273 1.24 -1.37 9.04
CA THR A 273 2.59 -1.28 9.60
C THR A 273 3.34 -0.05 9.10
N ASN A 274 4.36 0.36 9.84
CA ASN A 274 5.17 1.54 9.54
C ASN A 274 6.53 1.23 8.86
N THR A 275 6.68 0.08 8.18
CA THR A 275 7.94 -0.32 7.52
C THR A 275 8.45 0.76 6.57
N ALA A 276 7.58 1.26 5.68
CA ALA A 276 7.94 2.23 4.67
C ALA A 276 8.24 3.62 5.24
N ASP A 277 7.72 3.96 6.43
CA ASP A 277 8.00 5.24 7.10
C ASP A 277 9.51 5.42 7.34
N LEU A 278 10.22 4.31 7.59
CA LEU A 278 11.67 4.29 7.84
C LEU A 278 12.51 4.73 6.63
N TYR A 279 11.95 4.64 5.42
CA TYR A 279 12.64 5.04 4.19
C TYR A 279 12.57 6.54 3.92
N ILE A 280 11.65 7.25 4.57
CA ILE A 280 11.38 8.66 4.32
C ILE A 280 12.11 9.54 5.35
N PRO A 281 12.82 10.60 4.93
CA PRO A 281 13.44 11.55 5.85
C PRO A 281 12.45 12.16 6.85
N GLN A 282 12.70 12.00 8.15
CA GLN A 282 11.80 12.44 9.25
C GLN A 282 12.17 13.80 9.88
N SER A 283 13.01 14.60 9.23
CA SER A 283 13.43 15.89 9.79
C SER A 283 12.25 16.87 9.91
N ARG A 284 12.14 17.54 11.07
CA ARG A 284 11.09 18.56 11.30
C ARG A 284 11.17 19.72 10.30
N ASN A 285 12.37 20.02 9.80
CA ASN A 285 12.60 21.13 8.87
C ASN A 285 12.00 20.89 7.49
N TYR A 286 11.69 19.63 7.12
CA TYR A 286 11.27 19.26 5.76
C TYR A 286 9.92 18.53 5.71
N LYS A 287 9.07 18.71 6.74
CA LYS A 287 7.76 18.04 6.83
C LYS A 287 6.83 18.34 5.65
N ASP A 288 6.94 19.52 5.05
CA ASP A 288 6.11 19.88 3.89
C ASP A 288 6.64 19.28 2.58
N LYS A 289 7.89 18.84 2.57
CA LYS A 289 8.56 18.17 1.45
C LYS A 289 8.38 16.65 1.50
N PHE A 290 8.42 16.06 2.68
CA PHE A 290 8.29 14.61 2.89
C PHE A 290 7.06 14.31 3.76
N ILE A 291 6.01 13.79 3.11
CA ILE A 291 4.71 13.57 3.73
C ILE A 291 4.49 12.08 3.85
N ILE A 292 4.20 11.60 5.06
CA ILE A 292 3.73 10.23 5.28
C ILE A 292 2.23 10.28 5.50
N ASN A 293 1.50 9.55 4.67
CA ASN A 293 0.06 9.45 4.74
C ASN A 293 -0.35 7.97 4.81
N HIS A 294 -0.91 7.56 5.94
CA HIS A 294 -1.36 6.19 6.19
C HIS A 294 -2.83 6.06 5.80
N ILE A 295 -3.11 5.62 4.57
CA ILE A 295 -4.45 5.60 3.98
C ILE A 295 -5.43 4.77 4.80
N HIS A 296 -4.97 3.64 5.35
CA HIS A 296 -5.79 2.74 6.16
C HIS A 296 -5.63 2.92 7.66
N GLY A 297 -5.09 4.06 8.12
CA GLY A 297 -4.84 4.30 9.53
C GLY A 297 -3.55 3.65 10.04
N THR A 298 -3.32 3.70 11.36
CA THR A 298 -2.05 3.25 11.96
C THR A 298 -2.26 2.36 13.17
N LEU A 299 -1.32 1.44 13.42
CA LEU A 299 -1.30 0.61 14.63
C LEU A 299 -0.98 1.40 15.93
N LYS A 300 -0.84 2.73 15.86
CA LYS A 300 -0.78 3.59 17.05
C LYS A 300 -2.16 4.10 17.47
N ASP A 301 -3.10 4.13 16.53
CA ASP A 301 -4.47 4.56 16.73
C ASP A 301 -5.42 3.56 16.07
N TYR A 302 -5.81 2.54 16.83
CA TYR A 302 -6.62 1.43 16.34
C TYR A 302 -8.00 1.87 15.80
N ALA A 303 -8.54 3.00 16.30
CA ALA A 303 -9.81 3.54 15.82
C ALA A 303 -9.68 4.09 14.39
N SER A 304 -8.48 4.48 13.96
CA SER A 304 -8.21 4.95 12.60
C SER A 304 -8.15 3.83 11.54
N ILE A 305 -8.10 2.56 11.96
CA ILE A 305 -7.88 1.43 11.07
C ILE A 305 -9.08 1.22 10.14
N ILE A 306 -8.83 1.33 8.84
CA ILE A 306 -9.79 1.08 7.77
C ILE A 306 -9.49 -0.31 7.18
N PHE A 307 -10.38 -1.25 7.42
CA PHE A 307 -10.31 -2.63 6.92
C PHE A 307 -11.68 -2.96 6.34
N GLY A 308 -11.73 -3.42 5.10
CA GLY A 308 -12.99 -3.58 4.37
C GLY A 308 -12.84 -3.58 2.85
N TYR A 309 -13.97 -3.54 2.15
CA TYR A 309 -13.99 -3.61 0.68
C TYR A 309 -14.18 -2.23 0.04
N GLY A 310 -13.59 -1.98 -1.12
CA GLY A 310 -13.58 -0.65 -1.75
C GLY A 310 -13.53 -0.66 -3.28
N ASP A 311 -14.29 -1.56 -3.91
CA ASP A 311 -14.61 -1.47 -5.34
C ASP A 311 -16.02 -0.90 -5.54
N GLU A 312 -16.12 0.42 -5.71
CA GLU A 312 -17.41 1.05 -6.04
C GLU A 312 -17.79 0.92 -7.52
N LEU A 313 -16.88 0.43 -8.36
CA LEU A 313 -17.12 0.21 -9.78
C LEU A 313 -17.77 -1.16 -10.06
N ASP A 314 -18.00 -1.96 -9.01
CA ASP A 314 -18.71 -3.23 -9.07
C ASP A 314 -20.24 -3.00 -9.15
N ASP A 315 -20.92 -3.69 -10.07
CA ASP A 315 -22.37 -3.57 -10.26
C ASP A 315 -23.16 -3.98 -8.99
N ARG A 316 -22.68 -4.99 -8.23
CA ARG A 316 -23.32 -5.42 -6.96
C ARG A 316 -23.25 -4.33 -5.91
N TYR A 317 -22.20 -3.51 -5.88
CA TYR A 317 -22.14 -2.39 -4.92
C TYR A 317 -23.31 -1.42 -5.14
N THR A 318 -23.62 -1.12 -6.40
CA THR A 318 -24.78 -0.29 -6.76
C THR A 318 -26.11 -0.92 -6.33
N GLU A 319 -26.20 -2.26 -6.34
CA GLU A 319 -27.37 -2.98 -5.84
C GLU A 319 -27.48 -2.90 -4.31
N LEU A 320 -26.38 -3.08 -3.59
CA LEU A 320 -26.34 -2.98 -2.11
C LEU A 320 -26.79 -1.59 -1.62
N VAL A 321 -26.33 -0.52 -2.27
CA VAL A 321 -26.74 0.86 -1.93
C VAL A 321 -28.26 1.05 -2.05
N LYS A 322 -28.92 0.39 -3.01
CA LYS A 322 -30.38 0.49 -3.22
C LYS A 322 -31.20 -0.22 -2.16
N LEU A 323 -30.60 -1.13 -1.38
CA LEU A 323 -31.30 -1.85 -0.31
C LEU A 323 -31.70 -0.95 0.87
N ASN A 324 -31.10 0.24 0.99
CA ASN A 324 -31.37 1.20 2.06
C ASN A 324 -31.23 0.58 3.48
N ASN A 325 -30.29 -0.35 3.62
CA ASN A 325 -29.85 -0.89 4.90
C ASN A 325 -28.34 -0.58 5.07
N ASN A 326 -28.02 0.19 6.11
CA ASN A 326 -26.66 0.66 6.37
C ASN A 326 -25.69 -0.47 6.76
N ASP A 327 -26.20 -1.63 7.21
CA ASP A 327 -25.35 -2.75 7.59
C ASP A 327 -24.56 -3.31 6.40
N PHE A 328 -25.09 -3.21 5.17
CA PHE A 328 -24.33 -3.58 3.96
C PHE A 328 -23.20 -2.62 3.64
N LEU A 329 -23.27 -1.38 4.14
CA LEU A 329 -22.32 -0.32 3.85
C LEU A 329 -21.29 -0.13 4.99
N HIS A 330 -21.42 -0.89 6.08
CA HIS A 330 -20.67 -0.69 7.32
C HIS A 330 -19.14 -0.77 7.12
N ASN A 331 -18.68 -1.75 6.34
CA ASN A 331 -17.25 -2.00 6.08
C ASN A 331 -16.83 -1.62 4.64
N ILE A 332 -17.48 -0.61 4.06
CA ILE A 332 -17.10 -0.08 2.75
C ILE A 332 -16.03 1.02 2.93
N LYS A 333 -14.85 0.81 2.34
CA LYS A 333 -13.67 1.67 2.48
C LYS A 333 -13.91 3.11 2.04
N SER A 334 -14.60 3.33 0.93
CA SER A 334 -14.87 4.67 0.40
C SER A 334 -15.67 5.54 1.38
N ILE A 335 -16.60 4.94 2.12
CA ILE A 335 -17.35 5.61 3.19
C ILE A 335 -16.44 5.82 4.40
N LYS A 336 -15.67 4.78 4.79
CA LYS A 336 -14.72 4.84 5.92
C LYS A 336 -13.61 5.87 5.73
N TYR A 337 -13.21 6.18 4.49
CA TYR A 337 -12.26 7.25 4.20
C TYR A 337 -12.73 8.64 4.66
N LEU A 338 -14.04 8.83 4.91
CA LEU A 338 -14.58 10.06 5.47
C LEU A 338 -14.42 10.16 7.00
N GLU A 339 -14.08 9.05 7.68
CA GLU A 339 -13.85 9.03 9.13
C GLU A 339 -12.46 9.58 9.51
N THR A 340 -11.55 9.75 8.53
CA THR A 340 -10.20 10.30 8.74
C THR A 340 -9.83 11.30 7.64
N ASP A 341 -8.83 12.15 7.89
CA ASP A 341 -8.38 13.16 6.92
C ASP A 341 -7.43 12.58 5.85
N ASN A 342 -7.08 11.29 5.91
CA ASN A 342 -5.99 10.71 5.12
C ASN A 342 -6.30 10.70 3.61
N TYR A 343 -7.52 10.34 3.22
CA TYR A 343 -7.94 10.40 1.82
C TYR A 343 -8.00 11.86 1.31
N ARG A 344 -8.52 12.79 2.13
CA ARG A 344 -8.56 14.22 1.79
C ARG A 344 -7.16 14.81 1.60
N LYS A 345 -6.18 14.42 2.42
CA LYS A 345 -4.77 14.82 2.24
C LYS A 345 -4.19 14.33 0.91
N MET A 346 -4.53 13.10 0.52
CA MET A 346 -4.12 12.56 -0.78
C MET A 346 -4.73 13.37 -1.92
N LEU A 347 -6.05 13.66 -1.87
CA LEU A 347 -6.73 14.52 -2.85
C LEU A 347 -6.07 15.91 -2.96
N ALA A 348 -5.86 16.58 -1.82
CA ALA A 348 -5.19 17.88 -1.80
C ALA A 348 -3.76 17.83 -2.35
N PHE A 349 -3.07 16.69 -2.23
CA PHE A 349 -1.74 16.50 -2.79
C PHE A 349 -1.75 16.35 -4.32
N ILE A 350 -2.64 15.50 -4.86
CA ILE A 350 -2.76 15.26 -6.32
C ILE A 350 -3.30 16.50 -7.07
N ASP A 351 -4.11 17.33 -6.40
CA ASP A 351 -4.60 18.60 -6.93
C ASP A 351 -3.54 19.71 -6.88
N SER A 352 -2.52 19.59 -6.03
CA SER A 352 -1.56 20.69 -5.80
C SER A 352 -0.57 20.92 -6.94
N ALA A 353 -0.21 19.87 -7.68
CA ALA A 353 0.71 19.92 -8.82
C ALA A 353 0.68 18.61 -9.61
N PRO A 354 1.19 18.59 -10.86
CA PRO A 354 1.50 17.36 -11.58
C PRO A 354 2.37 16.42 -10.74
N TYR A 355 2.21 15.11 -10.88
CA TYR A 355 2.92 14.13 -10.06
C TYR A 355 3.25 12.83 -10.77
N GLN A 356 4.35 12.22 -10.34
CA GLN A 356 4.75 10.86 -10.71
C GLN A 356 4.32 9.88 -9.60
N VAL A 357 3.91 8.68 -9.99
CA VAL A 357 3.52 7.60 -9.08
C VAL A 357 4.52 6.45 -9.16
N TYR A 358 5.06 6.05 -8.02
CA TYR A 358 5.83 4.82 -7.87
C TYR A 358 4.99 3.78 -7.13
N ILE A 359 4.91 2.56 -7.65
CA ILE A 359 4.22 1.45 -7.01
C ILE A 359 5.27 0.48 -6.49
N MET A 360 5.42 0.42 -5.17
CA MET A 360 6.44 -0.36 -4.48
C MET A 360 5.76 -1.37 -3.55
N GLY A 361 5.61 -2.61 -4.01
CA GLY A 361 5.02 -3.67 -3.20
C GLY A 361 3.52 -3.50 -2.90
N HIS A 362 2.81 -2.62 -3.60
CA HIS A 362 1.35 -2.52 -3.50
C HIS A 362 0.69 -3.51 -4.45
N SER A 363 -0.22 -4.36 -3.95
CA SER A 363 -0.91 -5.38 -4.77
C SER A 363 -1.89 -4.79 -5.79
N CYS A 364 -2.30 -3.52 -5.60
CA CYS A 364 -3.29 -2.81 -6.43
C CYS A 364 -4.57 -3.63 -6.64
N GLY A 365 -4.96 -4.40 -5.62
CA GLY A 365 -6.14 -5.26 -5.64
C GLY A 365 -7.45 -4.47 -5.65
N ASN A 366 -8.56 -5.19 -5.82
CA ASN A 366 -9.89 -4.58 -5.97
C ASN A 366 -10.33 -3.79 -4.72
N SER A 367 -9.82 -4.12 -3.54
CA SER A 367 -10.19 -3.52 -2.25
C SER A 367 -9.98 -2.00 -2.21
N ASP A 368 -9.09 -1.44 -3.01
CA ASP A 368 -8.75 -0.01 -2.99
C ASP A 368 -8.97 0.66 -4.36
N ARG A 369 -9.76 0.00 -5.22
CA ARG A 369 -9.88 0.34 -6.63
C ARG A 369 -10.40 1.74 -6.88
N THR A 370 -11.39 2.20 -6.11
CA THR A 370 -11.94 3.56 -6.25
C THR A 370 -10.86 4.63 -6.00
N LEU A 371 -10.05 4.45 -4.95
CA LEU A 371 -8.98 5.38 -4.61
C LEU A 371 -7.88 5.37 -5.68
N LEU A 372 -7.44 4.17 -6.09
CA LEU A 372 -6.40 4.03 -7.10
C LEU A 372 -6.85 4.57 -8.46
N ASN A 373 -8.11 4.37 -8.85
CA ASN A 373 -8.67 4.95 -10.06
C ASN A 373 -8.61 6.48 -10.03
N THR A 374 -9.02 7.10 -8.91
CA THR A 374 -8.93 8.56 -8.71
C THR A 374 -7.49 9.05 -8.93
N LEU A 375 -6.50 8.35 -8.37
CA LEU A 375 -5.09 8.73 -8.46
C LEU A 375 -4.48 8.46 -9.85
N PHE A 376 -4.84 7.36 -10.50
CA PHE A 376 -4.27 6.95 -11.79
C PHE A 376 -4.87 7.68 -12.98
N GLU A 377 -6.14 8.06 -12.91
CA GLU A 377 -6.85 8.76 -14.00
C GLU A 377 -6.88 10.29 -13.83
N HIS A 378 -6.40 10.82 -12.70
CA HIS A 378 -6.27 12.26 -12.48
C HIS A 378 -5.49 12.99 -13.59
N GLU A 379 -5.89 14.20 -13.97
CA GLU A 379 -5.23 14.96 -15.05
C GLU A 379 -3.76 15.31 -14.76
N ASN A 380 -3.42 15.43 -13.48
CA ASN A 380 -2.05 15.72 -13.01
C ASN A 380 -1.13 14.47 -12.94
N CYS A 381 -1.64 13.25 -13.19
CA CYS A 381 -0.80 12.05 -13.15
C CYS A 381 0.09 11.96 -14.40
N LEU A 382 1.40 12.14 -14.19
CA LEU A 382 2.42 12.13 -15.24
C LEU A 382 2.85 10.73 -15.65
N SER A 383 3.00 9.82 -14.68
CA SER A 383 3.44 8.44 -14.94
C SER A 383 3.21 7.55 -13.74
N ILE A 384 3.14 6.24 -13.99
CA ILE A 384 2.95 5.19 -13.00
C ILE A 384 4.03 4.13 -13.23
N LYS A 385 5.07 4.14 -12.40
CA LYS A 385 6.20 3.22 -12.46
C LYS A 385 6.03 2.07 -11.46
N PRO A 386 5.76 0.84 -11.92
CA PRO A 386 5.79 -0.33 -11.05
C PRO A 386 7.23 -0.80 -10.79
N PHE A 387 7.56 -1.02 -9.51
CA PHE A 387 8.78 -1.70 -9.10
C PHE A 387 8.46 -3.19 -8.87
N TYR A 388 9.01 -4.06 -9.73
CA TYR A 388 8.69 -5.48 -9.75
C TYR A 388 9.66 -6.30 -8.89
N TYR A 389 9.26 -7.50 -8.49
CA TYR A 389 10.14 -8.48 -7.85
C TYR A 389 10.50 -9.59 -8.83
N VAL A 390 11.67 -10.19 -8.60
CA VAL A 390 12.10 -11.42 -9.27
C VAL A 390 11.94 -12.57 -8.28
N LYS A 391 11.25 -13.62 -8.71
CA LYS A 391 11.03 -14.85 -7.97
C LYS A 391 12.28 -15.72 -7.99
N GLU A 392 12.35 -16.69 -7.09
CA GLU A 392 13.48 -17.63 -7.00
C GLU A 392 13.73 -18.42 -8.29
N ASP A 393 12.68 -18.68 -9.07
CA ASP A 393 12.76 -19.36 -10.38
C ASP A 393 13.28 -18.45 -11.52
N GLY A 394 13.61 -17.20 -11.22
CA GLY A 394 14.07 -16.19 -12.18
C GLY A 394 12.97 -15.46 -12.94
N SER A 395 11.70 -15.83 -12.78
CA SER A 395 10.57 -15.10 -13.35
C SER A 395 10.26 -13.83 -12.55
N ASP A 396 9.66 -12.82 -13.18
CA ASP A 396 9.22 -11.61 -12.50
C ASP A 396 7.69 -11.47 -12.47
N ASN A 397 7.21 -10.61 -11.59
CA ASN A 397 5.78 -10.33 -11.43
C ASN A 397 5.30 -9.07 -12.15
N TYR A 398 6.09 -8.48 -13.05
CA TYR A 398 5.70 -7.23 -13.72
C TYR A 398 4.35 -7.36 -14.42
N LEU A 399 4.12 -8.47 -15.14
CA LEU A 399 2.87 -8.70 -15.85
C LEU A 399 1.66 -8.73 -14.90
N GLU A 400 1.80 -9.40 -13.76
CA GLU A 400 0.77 -9.48 -12.71
C GLU A 400 0.47 -8.07 -12.15
N MET A 401 1.51 -7.29 -11.87
CA MET A 401 1.35 -5.91 -11.39
C MET A 401 0.60 -5.05 -12.40
N VAL A 402 0.98 -5.10 -13.68
CA VAL A 402 0.32 -4.30 -14.73
C VAL A 402 -1.12 -4.75 -14.96
N GLN A 403 -1.42 -6.04 -14.84
CA GLN A 403 -2.79 -6.55 -14.86
C GLN A 403 -3.61 -6.06 -13.67
N ASN A 404 -3.03 -5.94 -12.47
CA ASN A 404 -3.72 -5.36 -11.32
C ASN A 404 -3.93 -3.86 -11.51
N ILE A 405 -2.90 -3.14 -11.97
CA ILE A 405 -3.00 -1.70 -12.28
C ILE A 405 -4.08 -1.45 -13.33
N SER A 406 -4.17 -2.25 -14.40
CA SER A 406 -5.14 -2.04 -15.47
C SER A 406 -6.60 -2.13 -15.00
N ARG A 407 -6.90 -2.93 -13.97
CA ARG A 407 -8.25 -3.01 -13.39
C ARG A 407 -8.69 -1.68 -12.76
N ASN A 408 -7.74 -0.85 -12.36
CA ASN A 408 -7.98 0.47 -11.76
C ASN A 408 -8.22 1.58 -12.81
N PHE A 409 -8.23 1.26 -14.10
CA PHE A 409 -8.52 2.22 -15.17
C PHE A 409 -9.90 1.97 -15.79
N THR A 410 -10.57 3.06 -16.15
CA THR A 410 -11.73 3.08 -17.02
C THR A 410 -11.34 3.44 -18.46
N ASP A 411 -10.24 4.19 -18.66
CA ASP A 411 -9.67 4.52 -19.97
C ASP A 411 -8.36 3.76 -20.23
N MET A 412 -8.44 2.77 -21.12
CA MET A 412 -7.29 1.94 -21.48
C MET A 412 -6.25 2.63 -22.36
N LYS A 413 -6.60 3.71 -23.06
CA LYS A 413 -5.60 4.53 -23.77
C LYS A 413 -4.78 5.32 -22.77
N LEU A 414 -5.44 5.92 -21.78
CA LEU A 414 -4.79 6.64 -20.69
C LEU A 414 -3.83 5.74 -19.89
N MET A 415 -4.27 4.51 -19.60
CA MET A 415 -3.42 3.50 -18.96
C MET A 415 -2.13 3.22 -19.73
N ARG A 416 -2.23 3.00 -21.04
CA ARG A 416 -1.04 2.71 -21.88
C ARG A 416 -0.10 3.90 -22.04
N ASP A 417 -0.60 5.12 -21.86
CA ASP A 417 0.21 6.34 -21.91
C ASP A 417 0.93 6.59 -20.58
N ARG A 418 0.30 6.28 -19.44
CA ARG A 418 0.82 6.58 -18.10
C ARG A 418 1.60 5.44 -17.45
N VAL A 419 1.24 4.18 -17.70
CA VAL A 419 1.93 3.04 -17.08
C VAL A 419 3.25 2.82 -17.79
N VAL A 420 4.33 2.94 -17.01
CA VAL A 420 5.70 2.89 -17.53
C VAL A 420 6.00 1.50 -18.10
N ASN A 421 6.61 1.49 -19.29
CA ASN A 421 7.03 0.27 -19.96
C ASN A 421 8.09 -0.48 -19.11
N LYS A 422 8.03 -1.82 -19.11
CA LYS A 422 8.97 -2.68 -18.37
C LYS A 422 10.44 -2.33 -18.61
N THR A 423 10.82 -1.94 -19.82
CA THR A 423 12.21 -1.57 -20.17
C THR A 423 12.74 -0.39 -19.34
N TYR A 424 11.85 0.47 -18.83
CA TYR A 424 12.19 1.59 -17.96
C TYR A 424 11.81 1.34 -16.49
N CYS A 425 11.34 0.13 -16.16
CA CYS A 425 11.03 -0.27 -14.80
C CYS A 425 12.20 -1.00 -14.15
N GLU A 426 12.23 -0.95 -12.83
CA GLU A 426 13.31 -1.51 -12.03
C GLU A 426 12.79 -2.54 -11.04
N LYS A 427 13.70 -3.39 -10.56
CA LYS A 427 13.42 -4.29 -9.45
C LYS A 427 13.21 -3.47 -8.17
N LEU A 428 12.28 -3.88 -7.31
CA LEU A 428 12.08 -3.26 -6.00
C LEU A 428 13.33 -3.39 -5.14
N LEU A 429 13.79 -4.62 -4.93
CA LEU A 429 15.02 -4.95 -4.22
C LEU A 429 15.98 -5.69 -5.14
N ASP A 430 17.27 -5.43 -4.98
CA ASP A 430 18.36 -6.15 -5.64
C ASP A 430 18.80 -7.29 -4.72
N ILE A 431 17.95 -8.31 -4.55
CA ILE A 431 18.26 -9.51 -3.74
C ILE A 431 19.18 -10.46 -4.50
#